data_AF-A0A1H9ENL3-F1
#
_entry.id   AF-A0A1H9ENL3-F1
#
_cell.length_a   1.000
_cell.length_b   1.000
_cell.length_c   1.000
_cell.angle_alpha   90.00
_cell.angle_beta   90.00
_cell.angle_gamma   90.00
#
_symmetry.space_group_name_H-M   'P 1'
#
loop_
_entity.id
_entity.type
_entity.pdbx_description
1 polymer ?
#
loop_
_entity_poly.entity_id
_entity_poly.type
_entity_poly.pdbx_seq_one_letter_code
_entity_poly.pdbx_strand_id
1 'polypeptide(L)'
;MSKELLGVSALGLMVAGEFCAIYSEVVVAKLAQSGSASWETFVMPLVLMCFAGLFLLAAYWLGYVVVGDIWIVTVVSVTSLLLIEPVVVWSLFHEAPGRGALIGCVLGALGMLATVLL
;
A
#
# COMPACT_ATOMS: atom_id res chain seq x y z
N MET A 1 10.00 12.58 -22.27
CA MET A 1 9.72 12.71 -20.83
C MET A 1 11.01 12.37 -20.09
N SER A 2 11.47 13.19 -19.13
CA SER A 2 12.72 12.89 -18.40
C SER A 2 12.57 11.62 -17.57
N LYS A 3 13.65 10.83 -17.42
CA LYS A 3 13.65 9.61 -16.59
C LYS A 3 13.25 9.88 -15.15
N GLU A 4 13.62 11.04 -14.63
CA GLU A 4 13.27 11.50 -13.28
C GLU A 4 11.75 11.68 -13.12
N LEU A 5 11.10 12.31 -14.11
CA LEU A 5 9.65 12.53 -14.07
C LEU A 5 8.88 11.20 -14.12
N LEU A 6 9.38 10.23 -14.89
CA LEU A 6 8.80 8.88 -14.95
C LEU A 6 8.96 8.16 -13.61
N GLY A 7 10.13 8.26 -12.96
CA GLY A 7 10.38 7.68 -11.65
C GLY A 7 9.49 8.27 -10.56
N VAL A 8 9.36 9.60 -10.50
CA VAL A 8 8.47 10.29 -9.56
C VAL A 8 7.01 9.91 -9.80
N SER A 9 6.61 9.79 -11.08
CA SER A 9 5.25 9.36 -11.43
C SER A 9 4.98 7.91 -11.00
N ALA A 10 5.96 7.01 -11.15
CA ALA A 10 5.84 5.62 -10.72
C ALA A 10 5.66 5.52 -9.21
N LEU A 11 6.47 6.27 -8.45
CA LEU A 11 6.35 6.34 -7.00
C LEU A 11 5.00 6.93 -6.57
N GLY A 12 4.55 8.00 -7.22
CA GLY A 12 3.25 8.62 -6.93
C GLY A 12 2.08 7.66 -7.18
N LEU A 13 2.10 6.94 -8.30
CA LEU A 13 1.10 5.91 -8.61
C LEU A 13 1.13 4.76 -7.61
N MET A 14 2.31 4.35 -7.16
CA MET A 14 2.49 3.29 -6.16
C MET A 14 1.86 3.68 -4.83
N VAL A 15 2.27 4.82 -4.28
CA VAL A 15 1.74 5.35 -3.00
C VAL A 15 0.23 5.53 -3.06
N ALA A 16 -0.29 6.12 -4.15
CA ALA A 16 -1.72 6.34 -4.30
C ALA A 16 -2.49 5.01 -4.44
N GLY A 17 -1.96 4.07 -5.21
CA GLY A 17 -2.53 2.73 -5.39
C GLY A 17 -2.59 1.96 -4.07
N GLU A 18 -1.49 1.90 -3.34
CA GLU A 18 -1.43 1.21 -2.04
C GLU A 18 -2.36 1.86 -1.02
N PHE A 19 -2.38 3.19 -0.93
CA PHE A 19 -3.31 3.90 -0.05
C PHE A 19 -4.77 3.53 -0.36
N CYS A 20 -5.16 3.53 -1.64
CA CYS A 20 -6.51 3.16 -2.04
C CYS A 20 -6.83 1.69 -1.75
N ALA A 21 -5.88 0.79 -1.97
CA ALA A 21 -6.03 -0.64 -1.71
C ALA A 21 -6.22 -0.90 -0.20
N ILE A 22 -5.27 -0.44 0.61
CA ILE A 22 -5.30 -0.59 2.07
C ILE A 22 -6.55 0.06 2.66
N TYR A 23 -6.89 1.28 2.24
CA TYR A 23 -8.11 1.95 2.73
C TYR A 23 -9.35 1.10 2.44
N SER A 24 -9.44 0.51 1.25
CA SER A 24 -10.56 -0.37 0.88
C SER A 24 -10.64 -1.60 1.79
N GLU A 25 -9.52 -2.27 2.03
CA GLU A 25 -9.42 -3.44 2.90
C GLU A 25 -9.84 -3.11 4.35
N VAL A 26 -9.29 -2.02 4.89
CA VAL A 26 -9.52 -1.60 6.28
C VAL A 26 -10.96 -1.08 6.47
N VAL A 27 -11.55 -0.40 5.49
CA VAL A 27 -12.96 0.00 5.53
C VAL A 27 -13.88 -1.21 5.52
N VAL A 28 -13.60 -2.22 4.70
CA VAL A 28 -14.38 -3.48 4.70
C VAL A 28 -14.30 -4.16 6.06
N ALA A 29 -13.11 -4.21 6.67
CA ALA A 29 -12.95 -4.72 8.03
C ALA A 29 -13.76 -3.92 9.06
N LYS A 30 -13.82 -2.59 8.92
CA LYS A 30 -14.59 -1.70 9.81
C LYS A 30 -16.11 -1.84 9.61
N LEU A 31 -16.57 -2.07 8.38
CA LEU A 31 -17.97 -2.40 8.10
C LEU A 31 -18.38 -3.72 8.77
N ALA A 32 -17.49 -4.72 8.76
CA ALA A 32 -17.69 -5.97 9.47
C ALA A 32 -17.77 -5.77 10.99
N GLN A 33 -16.89 -4.94 11.58
CA GLN A 33 -16.91 -4.63 13.01
C GLN A 33 -18.20 -3.92 13.46
N SER A 34 -18.71 -2.99 12.64
CA SER A 34 -19.91 -2.20 12.97
C SER A 34 -21.24 -2.93 12.72
N GLY A 35 -21.21 -4.15 12.17
CA GLY A 35 -22.41 -4.92 11.82
C GLY A 35 -23.23 -4.30 10.67
N SER A 36 -22.66 -3.34 9.95
CA SER A 36 -23.32 -2.58 8.88
C SER A 36 -23.06 -3.13 7.48
N ALA A 37 -22.66 -4.42 7.40
CA ALA A 37 -22.28 -5.07 6.15
C ALA A 37 -23.49 -5.32 5.23
N SER A 38 -23.86 -4.31 4.46
CA SER A 38 -24.78 -4.44 3.33
C SER A 38 -24.01 -4.48 2.01
N TRP A 39 -24.60 -5.10 0.98
CA TRP A 39 -24.00 -5.14 -0.36
C TRP A 39 -23.71 -3.73 -0.91
N GLU A 40 -24.59 -2.76 -0.62
CA GLU A 40 -24.42 -1.37 -1.05
C GLU A 40 -23.18 -0.71 -0.42
N THR A 41 -22.93 -0.96 0.87
CA THR A 41 -21.73 -0.42 1.55
C THR A 41 -20.43 -1.10 1.11
N PHE A 42 -20.51 -2.33 0.60
CA PHE A 42 -19.36 -3.10 0.11
C PHE A 42 -18.90 -2.69 -1.30
N VAL A 43 -19.82 -2.21 -2.14
CA VAL A 43 -19.51 -1.84 -3.54
C VAL A 43 -18.48 -0.71 -3.62
N MET A 44 -18.54 0.30 -2.74
CA MET A 44 -17.63 1.43 -2.82
C MET A 44 -16.16 1.02 -2.57
N PRO A 45 -15.81 0.31 -1.48
CA PRO A 45 -14.47 -0.24 -1.30
C PRO A 45 -14.04 -1.17 -2.44
N LEU A 46 -14.95 -1.97 -2.99
CA LEU A 46 -14.63 -2.87 -4.10
C LEU A 46 -14.22 -2.11 -5.37
N VAL A 47 -14.97 -1.06 -5.73
CA VAL A 47 -14.65 -0.22 -6.89
C VAL A 47 -13.33 0.51 -6.68
N LEU A 48 -13.09 1.02 -5.47
CA LEU A 48 -11.84 1.67 -5.12
C LEU A 48 -10.64 0.71 -5.19
N MET A 49 -10.80 -0.55 -4.76
CA MET A 49 -9.78 -1.59 -4.89
C MET A 49 -9.46 -1.92 -6.36
N CYS A 50 -10.48 -1.99 -7.23
CA CYS A 50 -10.25 -2.16 -8.67
C CYS A 50 -9.44 -1.00 -9.26
N PHE A 51 -9.76 0.24 -8.85
CA PHE A 51 -9.02 1.43 -9.29
C PHE A 51 -7.59 1.45 -8.74
N ALA A 52 -7.39 1.05 -7.49
CA ALA A 52 -6.08 0.86 -6.87
C ALA A 52 -5.21 -0.11 -7.67
N GLY A 53 -5.79 -1.23 -8.12
CA GLY A 53 -5.11 -2.20 -8.98
C GLY A 53 -4.57 -1.58 -10.27
N LEU A 54 -5.31 -0.68 -10.91
CA LEU A 54 -4.83 0.03 -12.10
C LEU A 54 -3.60 0.90 -11.80
N PHE A 55 -3.60 1.58 -10.66
CA PHE A 55 -2.48 2.42 -10.23
C PHE A 55 -1.24 1.60 -9.92
N LEU A 56 -1.39 0.47 -9.22
CA LEU A 56 -0.30 -0.43 -8.89
C LEU A 56 0.31 -1.06 -10.14
N LEU A 57 -0.51 -1.54 -11.07
CA LEU A 57 -0.03 -2.10 -12.34
C LEU A 57 0.74 -1.05 -13.15
N ALA A 58 0.23 0.18 -13.23
CA ALA A 58 0.91 1.28 -13.90
C ALA A 58 2.22 1.67 -13.19
N ALA A 59 2.24 1.69 -11.85
CA ALA A 59 3.41 1.98 -11.05
C ALA A 59 4.53 0.95 -11.27
N TYR A 60 4.18 -0.34 -11.24
CA TYR A 60 5.14 -1.43 -11.49
C TYR A 60 5.69 -1.40 -12.91
N TRP A 61 4.83 -1.20 -13.90
CA TRP A 61 5.24 -1.05 -15.29
C TRP A 61 6.24 0.11 -15.43
N LEU A 62 5.86 1.28 -14.93
CA LEU A 62 6.66 2.49 -15.09
C LEU A 62 7.96 2.43 -14.28
N GLY A 63 7.90 1.94 -13.05
CA GLY A 63 9.05 1.73 -12.19
C GLY A 63 10.07 0.78 -12.83
N TYR A 64 9.60 -0.32 -13.42
CA TYR A 64 10.48 -1.25 -14.13
C TYR A 64 11.09 -0.64 -15.38
N VAL A 65 10.34 0.15 -16.16
CA VAL A 65 10.87 0.87 -17.33
C VAL A 65 11.98 1.86 -16.94
N VAL A 66 11.89 2.48 -15.76
CA VAL A 66 12.87 3.48 -15.30
C VAL A 66 14.12 2.83 -14.68
N VAL A 67 13.92 1.82 -13.83
CA VAL A 67 14.98 1.22 -13.01
C VAL A 67 15.61 0.00 -13.69
N GLY A 68 14.83 -0.78 -14.44
CA GLY A 68 15.28 -2.02 -15.07
C GLY A 68 15.43 -3.22 -14.12
N ASP A 69 15.12 -3.03 -12.83
CA ASP A 69 15.21 -4.07 -11.81
C ASP A 69 13.89 -4.17 -11.03
N ILE A 70 13.26 -5.34 -11.09
CA ILE A 70 11.99 -5.61 -10.41
C ILE A 70 12.15 -5.72 -8.90
N TRP A 71 13.33 -6.11 -8.41
CA TRP A 71 13.61 -6.18 -6.98
C TRP A 71 13.56 -4.80 -6.36
N ILE A 72 14.20 -3.81 -6.99
CA ILE A 72 14.16 -2.43 -6.52
C ILE A 72 12.72 -1.89 -6.51
N VAL A 73 11.96 -2.10 -7.59
CA VAL A 73 10.55 -1.67 -7.67
C VAL A 73 9.71 -2.31 -6.56
N THR A 74 9.92 -3.61 -6.31
CA THR A 74 9.19 -4.35 -5.27
C THR A 74 9.55 -3.88 -3.88
N VAL A 75 10.82 -3.58 -3.62
CA VAL A 75 11.29 -3.02 -2.35
C VAL A 75 10.67 -1.65 -2.12
N VAL A 76 10.61 -0.79 -3.12
CA VAL A 76 9.92 0.51 -2.99
C VAL A 76 8.45 0.33 -2.65
N SER A 77 7.75 -0.61 -3.31
CA SER A 77 6.35 -0.93 -3.01
C SER A 77 6.16 -1.43 -1.58
N VAL A 78 6.91 -2.47 -1.17
CA VAL A 78 6.82 -3.00 0.18
C VAL A 78 7.16 -1.93 1.24
N THR A 79 8.06 -0.98 0.94
CA THR A 79 8.35 0.15 1.82
C THR A 79 7.15 1.05 1.98
N SER A 80 6.56 1.44 0.85
CA SER A 80 5.39 2.29 0.82
C SER A 80 4.22 1.62 1.57
N LEU A 81 4.01 0.32 1.37
CA LEU A 81 2.99 -0.46 2.06
C LEU A 81 3.21 -0.47 3.58
N LEU A 82 4.44 -0.79 4.03
CA LEU A 82 4.78 -0.83 5.46
C LEU A 82 4.61 0.52 6.16
N LEU A 83 4.77 1.63 5.44
CA LEU A 83 4.57 2.98 5.99
C LEU A 83 3.10 3.39 6.00
N ILE A 84 2.36 3.09 4.94
CA ILE A 84 0.98 3.54 4.75
C ILE A 84 0.01 2.72 5.59
N GLU A 85 0.18 1.39 5.65
CA GLU A 85 -0.77 0.50 6.29
C GLU A 85 -1.04 0.83 7.77
N PRO A 86 -0.01 1.00 8.63
CA PRO A 86 -0.23 1.35 10.03
C PRO A 86 -0.95 2.69 10.21
N VAL A 87 -0.67 3.66 9.32
CA VAL A 87 -1.29 5.00 9.36
C VAL A 87 -2.78 4.89 9.03
N VAL A 88 -3.13 4.15 7.98
CA VAL A 88 -4.53 3.95 7.57
C VAL A 88 -5.31 3.18 8.63
N VAL A 89 -4.75 2.08 9.15
CA VAL A 89 -5.37 1.29 10.22
C VAL A 89 -5.59 2.15 11.46
N TRP A 90 -4.59 2.91 11.90
CA TRP A 90 -4.72 3.80 13.05
C TRP A 90 -5.78 4.89 12.82
N SER A 91 -5.84 5.49 11.62
CA SER A 91 -6.83 6.52 11.30
C SER A 91 -8.29 6.02 11.35
N LEU A 92 -8.52 4.74 11.04
CA LEU A 92 -9.86 4.16 11.00
C LEU A 92 -10.24 3.51 12.33
N PHE A 93 -9.35 2.73 12.94
CA PHE A 93 -9.64 1.99 14.16
C PHE A 93 -9.24 2.71 15.44
N HIS A 94 -8.30 3.67 15.37
CA HIS A 94 -7.71 4.36 16.53
C HIS A 94 -7.08 3.40 17.55
N GLU A 95 -6.69 2.21 17.10
CA GLU A 95 -6.06 1.17 17.91
C GLU A 95 -4.56 1.11 17.62
N ALA A 96 -3.76 0.89 18.67
CA ALA A 96 -2.33 0.64 18.52
C ALA A 96 -2.08 -0.84 18.19
N PRO A 97 -1.04 -1.16 17.40
CA PRO A 97 -0.73 -2.54 17.08
C PRO A 97 -0.40 -3.34 18.35
N GLY A 98 -0.98 -4.54 18.47
CA GLY A 98 -0.61 -5.48 19.52
C GLY A 98 0.87 -5.90 19.43
N ARG A 99 1.41 -6.50 20.49
CA ARG A 99 2.84 -6.87 20.58
C ARG A 99 3.35 -7.69 19.38
N GLY A 100 2.56 -8.65 18.90
CA GLY A 100 2.92 -9.47 17.73
C GLY A 100 2.99 -8.65 16.44
N ALA A 101 1.99 -7.80 16.21
CA ALA A 101 1.95 -6.92 15.03
C ALA A 101 3.08 -5.89 15.05
N LEU A 102 3.42 -5.35 16.22
CA LEU A 102 4.55 -4.44 16.39
C LEU A 102 5.88 -5.11 16.02
N ILE A 103 6.13 -6.33 16.52
CA ILE A 103 7.34 -7.10 16.20
C ILE A 103 7.40 -7.38 14.69
N GLY A 104 6.28 -7.81 14.09
CA GLY A 104 6.19 -8.04 12.65
C GLY A 104 6.52 -6.79 11.84
N CYS A 105 5.97 -5.63 12.23
CA CYS A 105 6.24 -4.35 11.60
C CYS A 105 7.72 -3.97 11.70
N VAL A 106 8.34 -4.11 12.88
CA VAL A 106 9.76 -3.81 13.09
C VAL A 106 10.65 -4.73 12.25
N LEU A 107 10.37 -6.04 12.23
CA LEU A 107 11.12 -6.99 11.41
C LEU A 107 10.95 -6.70 9.91
N GLY A 108 9.75 -6.32 9.47
CA GLY A 108 9.49 -5.85 8.11
C GLY A 108 10.35 -4.63 7.76
N ALA A 109 10.35 -3.61 8.63
CA ALA A 109 11.16 -2.41 8.45
C ALA A 109 12.67 -2.72 8.43
N LEU A 110 13.14 -3.67 9.24
CA LEU A 110 14.54 -4.12 9.21
C LEU A 110 14.90 -4.86 7.93
N GLY A 111 14.03 -5.76 7.45
CA GLY A 111 14.20 -6.43 6.14
C GLY A 111 14.23 -5.45 4.97
N MET A 112 13.42 -4.38 5.07
CA MET A 112 13.42 -3.26 4.15
C MET A 112 14.78 -2.56 4.11
N LEU A 113 15.29 -2.17 5.29
CA LEU A 113 16.57 -1.48 5.43
C LEU A 113 17.72 -2.32 4.90
N ALA A 114 17.71 -3.62 5.14
CA ALA A 114 18.72 -4.53 4.61
C ALA A 114 18.76 -4.51 3.08
N THR A 115 17.61 -4.50 2.42
CA THR A 115 17.55 -4.49 0.94
C THR A 115 17.96 -3.16 0.32
N VAL A 116 17.80 -2.04 1.03
CA VAL A 116 18.22 -0.72 0.54
C VAL A 116 19.72 -0.49 0.76
N LEU A 117 20.31 -1.09 1.80
CA LEU A 117 21.69 -0.84 2.22
C LEU A 117 22.72 -1.82 1.62
N LEU A 118 22.29 -2.98 1.12
CA LEU A 118 23.15 -4.04 0.55
C LEU A 118 22.93 -4.17 -0.96
#